data_AF-A0A1H1GBY3-F1
#
_entry.id   AF-A0A1H1GBY3-F1
#
_cell.length_a   1.000
_cell.length_b   1.000
_cell.length_c   1.000
_cell.angle_alpha   90.00
_cell.angle_beta   90.00
_cell.angle_gamma   90.00
#
_symmetry.space_group_name_H-M   'P 1'
#
loop_
_entity.id
_entity.type
_entity.pdbx_description
1 polymer ?
#
loop_
_entity_poly.entity_id
_entity_poly.type
_entity_poly.pdbx_seq_one_letter_code
_entity_poly.pdbx_strand_id
1 'polypeptide(L)'
;MNVLSLVKQTITFTEVRRRLFFRRETERVRTFLDFAIDGVLLRELALAWDPSMDTDRFSTKLTEDDPHEAVDEIDSLLGRMGLDPDEYQGLLFLPDSQNTTNDGLAAQLSFETDRVVWGNFAWGDASPWLDFDASHRIENAPTFTFDRLQYETVLLEARDHYIRYIAGPSRG
;
A
#
# COMPACT_ATOMS: atom_id res chain seq x y z
N MET A 1 -15.79 13.67 7.83
CA MET A 1 -15.18 12.95 6.70
C MET A 1 -13.72 13.28 6.70
N ASN A 2 -12.89 12.26 6.53
CA ASN A 2 -11.45 12.36 6.40
C ASN A 2 -11.09 12.73 4.96
N VAL A 3 -9.92 13.32 4.77
CA VAL A 3 -9.35 13.65 3.47
C VAL A 3 -8.20 12.71 3.16
N LEU A 4 -8.30 11.97 2.05
CA LEU A 4 -7.20 11.19 1.52
C LEU A 4 -6.34 12.07 0.61
N SER A 5 -5.02 11.95 0.73
CA SER A 5 -4.07 12.48 -0.25
C SER A 5 -2.88 11.53 -0.41
N LEU A 6 -2.09 11.75 -1.46
CA LEU A 6 -0.90 10.97 -1.75
C LEU A 6 0.34 11.86 -1.64
N VAL A 7 1.32 11.43 -0.84
CA VAL A 7 2.51 12.23 -0.55
C VAL A 7 3.74 11.45 -0.98
N LYS A 8 4.60 12.08 -1.78
CA LYS A 8 5.86 11.48 -2.22
C LYS A 8 6.78 11.25 -1.02
N GLN A 9 7.19 10.01 -0.83
CA GLN A 9 8.12 9.56 0.21
C GLN A 9 9.31 8.84 -0.41
N THR A 10 10.39 8.81 0.36
CA THR A 10 11.61 8.08 0.02
C THR A 10 12.04 7.27 1.23
N ILE A 11 12.33 5.99 1.02
CA ILE A 11 12.93 5.13 2.04
C ILE A 11 14.25 4.57 1.56
N THR A 12 15.13 4.30 2.51
CA THR A 12 16.31 3.47 2.31
C THR A 12 16.04 2.11 2.90
N PHE A 13 16.24 1.06 2.12
CA PHE A 13 16.05 -0.32 2.55
C PHE A 13 17.22 -1.19 2.08
N THR A 14 17.46 -2.28 2.80
CA THR A 14 18.48 -3.26 2.42
C THR A 14 17.85 -4.32 1.54
N GLU A 15 18.27 -4.38 0.27
CA GLU A 15 17.93 -5.47 -0.65
C GLU A 15 18.89 -6.65 -0.41
N VAL A 16 18.38 -7.82 -0.04
CA VAL A 16 19.19 -9.01 0.26
C VAL A 16 19.06 -10.03 -0.86
N ARG A 17 19.92 -10.03 -1.89
CA ARG A 17 19.86 -11.06 -2.94
C ARG A 17 20.61 -12.34 -2.51
N ARG A 18 19.90 -13.47 -2.43
CA ARG A 18 20.51 -14.80 -2.25
C ARG A 18 20.66 -15.52 -3.60
N ARG A 19 21.88 -15.95 -3.92
CA ARG A 19 22.17 -16.94 -4.98
C ARG A 19 23.00 -18.06 -4.41
N LEU A 20 22.45 -19.28 -4.33
CA LEU A 20 23.02 -20.61 -3.96
C LEU A 20 24.19 -20.72 -2.94
N PHE A 21 25.19 -19.82 -2.94
CA PHE A 21 26.29 -19.73 -1.97
C PHE A 21 26.67 -18.29 -1.53
N PHE A 22 25.99 -17.26 -2.04
CA PHE A 22 26.28 -15.85 -1.75
C PHE A 22 25.04 -15.09 -1.32
N ARG A 23 25.12 -14.44 -0.15
CA ARG A 23 24.19 -13.41 0.30
C ARG A 23 24.84 -12.06 -0.02
N ARG A 24 24.19 -11.25 -0.84
CA ARG A 24 24.62 -9.86 -1.11
C ARG A 24 23.55 -8.92 -0.58
N GLU A 25 23.95 -8.10 0.36
CA GLU A 25 23.15 -6.99 0.87
C GLU A 25 23.53 -5.74 0.10
N THR A 26 22.54 -4.96 -0.34
CA THR A 26 22.77 -3.70 -1.04
C THR A 26 21.73 -2.70 -0.56
N GLU A 27 22.19 -1.55 -0.07
CA GLU A 27 21.27 -0.45 0.24
C GLU A 27 20.65 0.07 -1.05
N ARG A 28 19.33 0.22 -1.02
CA ARG A 28 18.51 0.76 -2.10
C ARG A 28 17.71 1.92 -1.58
N VAL A 29 17.44 2.85 -2.48
CA VAL A 29 16.53 3.96 -2.26
C VAL A 29 15.31 3.70 -3.12
N ARG A 30 14.12 3.66 -2.51
CA ARG A 30 12.85 3.60 -3.23
C ARG A 30 12.08 4.88 -2.99
N THR A 31 11.54 5.42 -4.07
CA THR A 31 10.62 6.56 -4.04
C THR A 31 9.21 6.04 -4.34
N PHE A 32 8.22 6.45 -3.56
CA PHE A 32 6.84 6.00 -3.69
C PHE A 32 5.84 7.08 -3.24
N LEU A 33 4.55 6.88 -3.52
CA LEU A 33 3.48 7.71 -2.98
C LEU A 33 2.88 7.02 -1.75
N ASP A 34 3.02 7.64 -0.58
CA ASP A 34 2.40 7.19 0.66
C ASP A 34 1.00 7.78 0.81
N PHE A 35 0.12 7.05 1.49
CA PHE A 35 -1.21 7.55 1.82
C PHE A 35 -1.11 8.52 2.99
N ALA A 36 -1.78 9.68 2.89
CA ALA A 36 -1.94 10.60 3.99
C ALA A 36 -3.43 10.80 4.28
N ILE A 37 -3.82 10.61 5.54
CA ILE A 37 -5.19 10.80 6.01
C ILE A 37 -5.20 12.03 6.91
N ASP A 38 -5.97 13.05 6.54
CA ASP A 38 -6.00 14.36 7.20
C ASP A 38 -4.60 14.98 7.36
N GLY A 39 -3.71 14.70 6.41
CA GLY A 39 -2.34 15.20 6.36
C GLY A 39 -1.31 14.37 7.16
N VAL A 40 -1.72 13.30 7.84
CA VAL A 40 -0.81 12.39 8.57
C VAL A 40 -0.54 11.16 7.72
N LEU A 41 0.74 10.77 7.57
CA LEU A 41 1.11 9.60 6.78
C LEU A 41 0.56 8.31 7.39
N LEU A 42 0.09 7.39 6.57
CA LEU A 42 -0.46 6.11 7.02
C LEU A 42 0.57 5.30 7.81
N ARG A 43 1.86 5.39 7.47
CA ARG A 43 2.95 4.76 8.23
C ARG A 43 3.07 5.32 9.64
N GLU A 44 2.94 6.64 9.82
CA GLU A 44 2.95 7.28 11.14
C GLU A 44 1.71 6.91 11.96
N LEU A 45 0.55 6.85 11.30
CA LEU A 45 -0.68 6.38 11.93
C LEU A 45 -0.57 4.93 12.38
N ALA A 46 -0.05 4.05 11.51
CA ALA A 46 0.16 2.64 11.81
C ALA A 46 1.13 2.43 12.99
N LEU A 47 2.22 3.22 13.06
CA LEU A 47 3.14 3.21 14.20
C LEU A 47 2.45 3.65 15.50
N ALA A 48 1.55 4.62 15.43
CA ALA A 48 0.79 5.08 16.59
C ALA A 48 -0.22 4.01 17.08
N TRP A 49 -0.77 3.21 16.16
CA TRP A 49 -1.66 2.10 16.51
C TRP A 49 -0.88 0.91 17.05
N ASP A 50 0.25 0.58 16.43
CA ASP A 50 1.11 -0.53 16.85
C ASP A 50 2.58 -0.10 16.90
N PRO A 51 3.05 0.40 18.07
CA PRO A 51 4.43 0.83 18.24
C PRO A 51 5.46 -0.31 18.18
N SER A 52 5.01 -1.58 18.12
CA SER A 52 5.91 -2.73 18.01
C SER A 52 6.42 -2.95 16.57
N MET A 53 5.76 -2.32 15.59
CA MET A 53 6.09 -2.44 14.17
C MET A 53 7.01 -1.30 13.71
N ASP A 54 8.09 -1.66 13.02
CA ASP A 54 9.01 -0.71 12.40
C ASP A 54 8.47 -0.26 11.03
N THR A 55 7.55 0.70 11.05
CA THR A 55 6.83 1.18 9.87
C THR A 55 7.71 1.98 8.89
N ASP A 56 8.89 2.45 9.32
CA ASP A 56 9.80 3.23 8.47
C ASP A 56 10.32 2.42 7.28
N ARG A 57 10.30 1.09 7.43
CA ARG A 57 10.72 0.12 6.41
C ARG A 57 9.62 -0.24 5.43
N PHE A 58 8.39 0.18 5.67
CA PHE A 58 7.25 -0.12 4.80
C PHE A 58 7.10 0.94 3.70
N SER A 59 6.58 0.52 2.56
CA SER A 59 6.14 1.40 1.46
C SER A 59 4.81 0.92 0.89
N THR A 60 4.12 1.79 0.16
CA THR A 60 3.05 1.35 -0.77
C THR A 60 3.68 0.66 -2.00
N LYS A 61 2.88 0.07 -2.89
CA LYS A 61 3.35 -0.35 -4.24
C LYS A 61 3.25 0.78 -5.25
N LEU A 62 2.83 1.98 -4.83
CA LEU A 62 2.74 3.17 -5.65
C LEU A 62 4.14 3.74 -5.96
N THR A 63 4.89 3.03 -6.79
CA THR A 63 6.25 3.39 -7.19
C THR A 63 6.44 3.30 -8.71
N GLU A 64 7.34 4.13 -9.23
CA GLU A 64 7.74 4.12 -10.64
C GLU A 64 8.68 2.95 -10.99
N ASP A 65 9.21 2.27 -9.98
CA ASP A 65 10.03 1.06 -10.18
C ASP A 65 9.17 -0.09 -10.75
N ASP A 66 7.91 -0.19 -10.31
CA ASP A 66 6.95 -1.25 -10.66
C ASP A 66 5.56 -0.65 -10.97
N PRO A 67 5.43 0.13 -12.05
CA PRO A 67 4.24 0.95 -12.32
C PRO A 67 2.99 0.11 -12.65
N HIS A 68 3.16 -1.15 -13.07
CA HIS A 68 2.04 -2.07 -13.27
C HIS A 68 1.41 -2.47 -11.92
N GLU A 69 2.22 -2.82 -10.93
CA GLU A 69 1.73 -3.15 -9.59
C GLU A 69 1.08 -1.93 -8.92
N ALA A 70 1.59 -0.72 -9.18
CA ALA A 70 0.95 0.51 -8.72
C ALA A 70 -0.47 0.69 -9.29
N VAL A 71 -0.68 0.37 -10.58
CA VAL A 71 -2.01 0.42 -11.20
C VAL A 71 -2.94 -0.64 -10.61
N ASP A 72 -2.43 -1.86 -10.40
CA ASP A 72 -3.21 -2.95 -9.81
C ASP A 72 -3.62 -2.62 -8.36
N GLU A 73 -2.71 -2.08 -7.54
CA GLU A 73 -3.02 -1.61 -6.18
C GLU A 73 -4.12 -0.54 -6.21
N ILE A 74 -4.02 0.44 -7.11
CA ILE A 74 -5.05 1.49 -7.23
C ILE A 74 -6.39 0.94 -7.70
N ASP A 75 -6.42 0.05 -8.70
CA ASP A 75 -7.67 -0.54 -9.18
C ASP A 75 -8.32 -1.42 -8.11
N SER A 76 -7.53 -2.07 -7.25
CA SER A 76 -8.01 -2.76 -6.05
C SER A 76 -8.64 -1.79 -5.05
N LEU A 77 -7.96 -0.68 -4.73
CA LEU A 77 -8.44 0.37 -3.83
C LEU A 77 -9.64 1.15 -4.38
N LEU A 78 -9.93 1.05 -5.68
CA LEU A 78 -11.14 1.57 -6.34
C LEU A 78 -12.28 0.54 -6.38
N GLY A 79 -12.07 -0.67 -5.84
CA GLY A 79 -13.06 -1.75 -5.84
C GLY A 79 -13.31 -2.36 -7.23
N ARG A 80 -12.41 -2.17 -8.19
CA ARG A 80 -12.61 -2.60 -9.60
C ARG A 80 -12.26 -4.06 -9.84
N MET A 81 -11.47 -4.66 -8.95
CA MET A 81 -11.05 -6.05 -9.06
C MET A 81 -12.08 -7.05 -8.50
N GLY A 82 -13.24 -6.56 -8.02
CA GLY A 82 -14.26 -7.38 -7.37
C GLY A 82 -13.79 -7.75 -5.98
N LEU A 83 -14.18 -6.95 -4.99
CA LEU A 83 -13.82 -7.20 -3.60
C LEU A 83 -14.92 -8.00 -2.93
N ASP A 84 -14.57 -9.11 -2.28
CA ASP A 84 -15.45 -9.70 -1.27
C ASP A 84 -15.55 -8.69 -0.10
N PRO A 85 -16.74 -8.42 0.46
CA PRO A 85 -16.90 -7.55 1.63
C PRO A 85 -15.96 -7.85 2.79
N ASP A 86 -15.50 -9.09 2.93
CA ASP A 86 -14.61 -9.53 4.00
C ASP A 86 -13.12 -9.45 3.65
N GLU A 87 -12.78 -9.06 2.41
CA GLU A 87 -11.41 -9.06 1.89
C GLU A 87 -10.60 -7.84 2.35
N TYR A 88 -9.35 -8.10 2.73
CA TYR A 88 -8.40 -7.08 3.15
C TYR A 88 -7.59 -6.56 1.96
N GLN A 89 -7.57 -5.24 1.80
CA GLN A 89 -6.79 -4.57 0.78
C GLN A 89 -5.48 -4.08 1.37
N GLY A 90 -4.37 -4.55 0.81
CA GLY A 90 -3.04 -4.14 1.22
C GLY A 90 -2.80 -2.65 0.94
N LEU A 91 -2.20 -1.97 1.90
CA LEU A 91 -1.91 -0.53 1.89
C LEU A 91 -0.42 -0.25 2.08
N LEU A 92 0.27 -1.05 2.90
CA LEU A 92 1.71 -0.94 3.13
C LEU A 92 2.34 -2.32 3.05
N PHE A 93 3.57 -2.39 2.55
CA PHE A 93 4.29 -3.62 2.31
C PHE A 93 5.76 -3.44 2.66
N LEU A 94 6.41 -4.51 3.12
CA LEU A 94 7.87 -4.55 3.17
C LEU A 94 8.44 -4.69 1.73
N PRO A 95 9.31 -3.76 1.28
CA PRO A 95 9.89 -3.78 -0.07
C PRO A 95 10.68 -5.04 -0.44
N ASP A 96 11.19 -5.78 0.55
CA ASP A 96 12.09 -6.91 0.36
C ASP A 96 11.82 -8.01 1.39
N SER A 97 10.81 -8.84 1.15
CA SER A 97 10.55 -10.03 1.96
C SER A 97 11.07 -11.28 1.24
N GLN A 98 12.36 -11.58 1.42
CA GLN A 98 12.88 -12.95 1.26
C GLN A 98 12.68 -13.82 2.51
N ASN A 99 11.93 -13.30 3.49
CA ASN A 99 11.45 -14.08 4.63
C ASN A 99 10.05 -14.60 4.35
N THR A 100 9.70 -15.70 4.99
CA THR A 100 8.42 -16.42 4.87
C THR A 100 7.20 -15.66 5.40
N THR A 101 7.34 -14.37 5.67
CA THR A 101 6.25 -13.45 6.04
C THR A 101 6.45 -12.17 5.24
N ASN A 102 5.58 -11.91 4.28
CA ASN A 102 5.50 -10.62 3.60
C ASN A 102 4.66 -9.70 4.48
N ASP A 103 5.22 -9.22 5.60
CA ASP A 103 4.44 -8.39 6.50
C ASP A 103 3.97 -7.13 5.76
N GLY A 104 2.66 -6.92 5.78
CA GLY A 104 2.00 -5.76 5.20
C GLY A 104 0.90 -5.26 6.11
N LEU A 105 0.49 -3.99 5.92
CA LEU A 105 -0.71 -3.44 6.52
C LEU A 105 -1.83 -3.54 5.49
N ALA A 106 -3.01 -4.00 5.90
CA ALA A 106 -4.20 -3.94 5.08
C ALA A 106 -5.40 -3.40 5.87
N ALA A 107 -6.45 -3.03 5.14
CA ALA A 107 -7.74 -2.65 5.69
C ALA A 107 -8.87 -3.31 4.90
N GLN A 108 -10.00 -3.54 5.57
CA GLN A 108 -11.25 -3.80 4.86
C GLN A 108 -11.81 -2.49 4.32
N LEU A 109 -12.20 -2.52 3.04
CA LEU A 109 -12.79 -1.39 2.34
C LEU A 109 -14.27 -1.65 2.12
N SER A 110 -15.13 -0.72 2.54
CA SER A 110 -16.54 -0.73 2.16
C SER A 110 -16.89 0.49 1.30
N PHE A 111 -17.59 0.22 0.20
CA PHE A 111 -18.03 1.23 -0.76
C PHE A 111 -19.53 1.44 -0.61
N GLU A 112 -19.90 2.64 -0.21
CA GLU A 112 -21.29 3.10 -0.19
C GLU A 112 -21.52 4.11 -1.33
N THR A 113 -22.75 4.61 -1.47
CA THR A 113 -23.10 5.51 -2.58
C THR A 113 -22.28 6.81 -2.58
N ASP A 114 -22.02 7.37 -1.40
CA ASP A 114 -21.39 8.69 -1.23
C ASP A 114 -20.08 8.65 -0.41
N ARG A 115 -19.70 7.48 0.10
CA ARG A 115 -18.51 7.34 0.94
C ARG A 115 -17.77 6.03 0.73
N VAL A 116 -16.49 6.06 1.06
CA VAL A 116 -15.61 4.88 1.20
C VAL A 116 -15.15 4.81 2.64
N VAL A 117 -15.20 3.63 3.24
CA VAL A 117 -14.79 3.41 4.63
C VAL A 117 -13.59 2.47 4.64
N TRP A 118 -12.53 2.88 5.33
CA TRP A 118 -11.40 2.01 5.67
C TRP A 118 -11.53 1.64 7.13
N GLY A 119 -11.56 0.34 7.44
CA GLY A 119 -11.69 -0.14 8.80
C GLY A 119 -11.12 -1.54 8.97
N ASN A 120 -11.19 -2.05 10.19
CA ASN A 120 -10.65 -3.36 10.56
C ASN A 120 -9.23 -3.54 10.04
N PHE A 121 -8.30 -2.66 10.43
CA PHE A 121 -6.91 -2.77 9.97
C PHE A 121 -6.25 -4.02 10.55
N ALA A 122 -5.37 -4.65 9.77
CA ALA A 122 -4.59 -5.81 10.22
C ALA A 122 -3.20 -5.83 9.60
N TRP A 123 -2.24 -6.33 10.38
CA TRP A 123 -1.00 -6.85 9.86
C TRP A 123 -1.21 -8.29 9.37
N GLY A 124 -0.49 -8.66 8.31
CA GLY A 124 -0.68 -9.95 7.67
C GLY A 124 0.39 -10.27 6.66
N ASP A 125 0.34 -11.51 6.15
CA ASP A 125 1.19 -11.94 5.05
C ASP A 125 0.56 -11.48 3.72
N ALA A 126 1.16 -10.47 3.11
CA ALA A 126 0.83 -9.98 1.80
C ALA A 126 1.46 -10.88 0.73
N SER A 127 0.86 -12.03 0.46
CA SER A 127 1.27 -12.84 -0.68
C SER A 127 0.96 -12.10 -2.00
N PRO A 128 1.90 -12.04 -2.97
CA PRO A 128 1.61 -11.48 -4.29
C PRO A 128 0.65 -12.35 -5.14
N TRP A 129 0.23 -13.53 -4.65
CA TRP A 129 -0.57 -14.50 -5.41
C TRP A 129 -1.81 -15.02 -4.68
N LEU A 130 -1.96 -14.73 -3.38
CA LEU A 130 -3.03 -15.21 -2.51
C LEU A 130 -3.49 -14.04 -1.65
N ASP A 131 -4.79 -13.99 -1.37
CA ASP A 131 -5.48 -13.03 -0.50
C ASP A 131 -4.63 -12.62 0.71
N PHE A 132 -4.69 -11.35 1.10
CA PHE A 132 -3.99 -10.86 2.28
C PHE A 132 -4.45 -11.65 3.52
N ASP A 133 -3.54 -12.44 4.12
CA ASP A 133 -3.86 -13.19 5.33
C ASP A 133 -3.70 -12.29 6.55
N ALA A 134 -4.81 -11.64 6.92
CA ALA A 134 -4.93 -10.78 8.10
C ALA A 134 -4.76 -11.58 9.40
N SER A 135 -3.51 -11.91 9.72
CA SER A 135 -3.15 -12.73 10.87
C SER A 135 -3.16 -11.95 12.20
N HIS A 136 -3.05 -10.61 12.16
CA HIS A 136 -3.00 -9.77 13.35
C HIS A 136 -3.81 -8.47 13.20
N ARG A 137 -5.05 -8.49 13.68
CA ARG A 137 -5.92 -7.30 13.74
C ARG A 137 -5.37 -6.24 14.70
N ILE A 138 -5.42 -4.98 14.27
CA ILE A 138 -4.98 -3.81 15.05
C ILE A 138 -6.20 -3.21 15.75
N GLU A 139 -6.48 -3.65 16.98
CA GLU A 139 -7.74 -3.32 17.68
C GLU A 139 -7.96 -1.83 17.98
N ASN A 140 -6.89 -1.05 18.04
CA ASN A 140 -6.95 0.39 18.30
C ASN A 140 -6.89 1.26 17.04
N ALA A 141 -6.83 0.66 15.85
CA ALA A 141 -6.90 1.42 14.60
C ALA A 141 -8.31 2.01 14.42
N PRO A 142 -8.44 3.33 14.21
CA PRO A 142 -9.73 3.95 13.99
C PRO A 142 -10.28 3.58 12.61
N THR A 143 -11.59 3.75 12.45
CA THR A 143 -12.23 3.73 11.14
C THR A 143 -12.09 5.10 10.48
N PHE A 144 -11.72 5.12 9.20
CA PHE A 144 -11.70 6.32 8.37
C PHE A 144 -12.85 6.31 7.39
N THR A 145 -13.43 7.48 7.13
CA THR A 145 -14.55 7.63 6.21
C THR A 145 -14.28 8.80 5.27
N PHE A 146 -14.20 8.51 3.99
CA PHE A 146 -13.89 9.45 2.93
C PHE A 146 -15.13 9.79 2.13
N ASP A 147 -15.22 11.00 1.61
CA ASP A 147 -16.13 11.30 0.50
C ASP A 147 -15.72 10.48 -0.72
N ARG A 148 -16.68 9.79 -1.33
CA ARG A 148 -16.38 8.84 -2.41
C ARG A 148 -15.81 9.52 -3.65
N LEU A 149 -16.35 10.67 -4.03
CA LEU A 149 -15.91 11.38 -5.23
C LEU A 149 -14.47 11.88 -5.05
N GLN A 150 -14.16 12.46 -3.89
CA GLN A 150 -12.81 12.93 -3.57
C GLN A 150 -11.80 11.77 -3.51
N TYR A 151 -12.18 10.66 -2.86
CA TYR A 151 -11.37 9.45 -2.78
C TYR A 151 -11.04 8.89 -4.18
N GLU A 152 -12.06 8.69 -5.01
CA GLU A 152 -11.89 8.17 -6.37
C GLU A 152 -11.05 9.13 -7.23
N THR A 153 -11.23 10.45 -7.09
CA THR A 153 -10.46 11.45 -7.83
C THR A 153 -8.96 11.33 -7.54
N VAL A 154 -8.56 11.29 -6.26
CA VAL A 154 -7.15 11.16 -5.85
C VAL A 154 -6.52 9.89 -6.43
N LEU A 155 -7.23 8.76 -6.32
CA LEU A 155 -6.74 7.49 -6.82
C LEU A 155 -6.65 7.46 -8.35
N LEU A 156 -7.65 8.01 -9.06
CA LEU A 156 -7.65 8.06 -10.53
C LEU A 156 -6.53 8.94 -11.08
N GLU A 157 -6.24 10.07 -10.44
CA GLU A 157 -5.13 10.93 -10.83
C GLU A 157 -3.78 10.20 -10.69
N ALA A 158 -3.59 9.45 -9.61
CA ALA A 158 -2.41 8.61 -9.43
C ALA A 158 -2.36 7.47 -10.46
N ARG A 159 -3.49 6.84 -10.77
CA ARG A 159 -3.58 5.79 -11.78
C ARG A 159 -3.15 6.31 -13.15
N ASP A 160 -3.64 7.49 -13.53
CA ASP A 160 -3.30 8.14 -14.79
C ASP A 160 -1.82 8.55 -14.86
N HIS A 161 -1.18 8.87 -13.72
CA HIS A 161 0.27 9.04 -13.64
C HIS A 161 1.00 7.75 -14.01
N TYR A 162 0.69 6.62 -13.36
CA TYR A 162 1.37 5.35 -13.63
C TYR A 162 1.07 4.78 -15.02
N ILE A 163 -0.15 4.94 -15.54
CA ILE A 163 -0.47 4.55 -16.92
C ILE A 163 0.37 5.34 -17.93
N ARG A 164 0.54 6.64 -17.74
CA ARG A 164 1.42 7.44 -18.61
C ARG A 164 2.87 7.03 -18.49
N TYR A 165 3.31 6.61 -17.31
CA TYR A 165 4.66 6.08 -17.09
C TYR A 165 4.87 4.76 -17.84
N ILE A 166 3.90 3.83 -17.76
CA ILE A 166 3.89 2.57 -18.55
C ILE A 166 3.91 2.86 -20.06
N ALA A 167 3.07 3.80 -20.50
CA ALA A 167 2.91 4.19 -21.90
C ALA A 167 4.04 5.11 -22.41
N GLY A 168 5.10 5.33 -21.63
CA GLY A 168 6.26 6.15 -22.02
C GLY A 168 6.76 5.82 -23.43
N PRO A 169 7.43 6.78 -24.12
CA PRO A 169 7.71 6.66 -25.54
C PRO A 169 8.44 5.34 -25.80
N SER A 170 7.97 4.57 -26.79
CA SER A 170 8.68 3.38 -27.29
C SER A 170 10.16 3.72 -27.33
N ARG A 171 10.96 3.10 -26.45
CA ARG A 171 12.41 3.22 -26.54
C ARG A 171 12.79 2.55 -27.85
N GLY A 172 12.91 3.36 -28.90
CA GLY A 172 13.45 2.97 -30.20
C GLY A 172 14.94 2.62 -30.10
#